data_AF-O67924-F1
#
_entry.id   AF-O67924-F1
#
_cell.length_a   1.000
_cell.length_b   1.000
_cell.length_c   1.000
_cell.angle_alpha   90.00
_cell.angle_beta   90.00
_cell.angle_gamma   90.00
#
_symmetry.space_group_name_H-M   'P 1'
#
loop_
_entity.id
_entity.type
_entity.pdbx_description
1 polymer ?
#
loop_
_entity_poly.entity_id
_entity_poly.type
_entity_poly.pdbx_seq_one_letter_code
_entity_poly.pdbx_strand_id
1 'polypeptide(L)'
;MKKMKKLLLLLSASFAFSLQMDFKEVKKFPYIKYVTAWKGTPAETKDVAVPNVYIVVGQKESPEVLTSAAKVAFYLGQWTDGIGLSPKLVKEGKIPKLIISDKEVEKYKDRNLIVIGTNNEIVRELGLKFKEPTLKVVEKDGRKILIVGGKDTKEVVKAASFLADRVISFKVGAYNTFFNWVRVRGMIEHGNYEGAYDMLTDSRGVHACGRNMSLAAPMMAKFPPEVKKVVKKRNKIMYVELPKALKEENKEKAKKLWREAMITCFQCHHGIGIPKMRKFEPLADIHSKHQRIANKYGLSCKDCHYGITEYRGYEEGTTEQ
;
A
#
# COMPACT_ATOMS: atom_id res chain seq x y z
N MET A 1 -44.68 5.88 -44.57
CA MET A 1 -43.41 5.89 -45.34
C MET A 1 -42.61 7.13 -44.95
N LYS A 2 -41.27 7.04 -44.84
CA LYS A 2 -40.29 7.91 -44.09
C LYS A 2 -40.06 7.46 -42.64
N LYS A 3 -39.47 6.28 -42.42
CA LYS A 3 -38.02 6.03 -42.24
C LYS A 3 -37.36 6.85 -41.11
N MET A 4 -37.18 6.17 -39.97
CA MET A 4 -35.91 6.00 -39.25
C MET A 4 -34.98 7.22 -39.18
N LYS A 5 -34.99 7.92 -38.05
CA LYS A 5 -33.83 8.67 -37.51
C LYS A 5 -34.03 8.87 -36.01
N LYS A 6 -33.24 8.12 -35.22
CA LYS A 6 -32.90 8.26 -33.78
C LYS A 6 -33.04 6.95 -33.00
N LEU A 7 -32.25 5.96 -33.42
CA LEU A 7 -31.88 4.79 -32.61
C LEU A 7 -30.35 4.73 -32.60
N LEU A 8 -29.69 5.57 -31.79
CA LEU A 8 -28.25 5.50 -31.48
C LEU A 8 -27.91 6.48 -30.34
N LEU A 9 -28.49 6.23 -29.18
CA LEU A 9 -27.95 6.64 -27.87
C LEU A 9 -27.81 5.36 -27.06
N LEU A 10 -26.99 4.45 -27.59
CA LEU A 10 -26.59 3.20 -26.98
C LEU A 10 -25.32 3.44 -26.16
N LEU A 11 -25.40 3.06 -24.88
CA LEU A 11 -24.30 2.42 -24.16
C LEU A 11 -23.09 3.30 -23.82
N SER A 12 -23.31 4.33 -23.02
CA SER A 12 -22.33 4.72 -21.98
C SER A 12 -23.00 4.74 -20.61
N ALA A 13 -23.77 3.67 -20.31
CA ALA A 13 -24.03 3.29 -18.94
C ALA A 13 -22.68 2.85 -18.35
N SER A 14 -22.05 3.78 -17.65
CA SER A 14 -20.94 3.50 -16.75
C SER A 14 -21.36 2.30 -15.90
N PHE A 15 -20.76 1.13 -16.15
CA PHE A 15 -20.80 0.02 -15.21
C PHE A 15 -20.14 0.54 -13.91
N ALA A 16 -20.96 1.17 -13.06
CA ALA A 16 -20.62 1.39 -11.67
C ALA A 16 -20.30 0.00 -11.13
N PHE A 17 -19.01 -0.21 -10.84
CA PHE A 17 -18.52 -1.44 -10.24
C PHE A 17 -19.29 -1.65 -8.93
N SER A 18 -20.27 -2.55 -8.93
CA SER A 18 -20.87 -3.01 -7.67
C SER A 18 -19.86 -3.97 -7.04
N LEU A 19 -19.21 -3.46 -5.99
CA LEU A 19 -18.30 -4.16 -5.09
C LEU A 19 -18.73 -3.68 -3.71
N GLN A 20 -19.31 -4.58 -2.92
CA GLN A 20 -19.59 -4.27 -1.52
C GLN A 20 -18.27 -4.18 -0.77
N MET A 21 -17.95 -3.01 -0.25
CA MET A 21 -16.66 -2.81 0.39
C MET A 21 -16.76 -1.92 1.61
N ASP A 22 -16.29 -2.44 2.74
CA ASP A 22 -15.96 -1.61 3.90
C ASP A 22 -14.63 -0.89 3.65
N PHE A 23 -14.68 0.17 2.83
CA PHE A 23 -13.46 0.79 2.31
C PHE A 23 -12.56 1.34 3.40
N LYS A 24 -13.13 1.78 4.52
CA LYS A 24 -12.37 2.34 5.65
C LYS A 24 -11.65 1.21 6.39
N GLU A 25 -12.36 0.14 6.74
CA GLU A 25 -11.76 -0.96 7.50
C GLU A 25 -10.82 -1.82 6.64
N VAL A 26 -11.16 -2.09 5.38
CA VAL A 26 -10.28 -2.80 4.43
C VAL A 26 -8.95 -2.05 4.26
N LYS A 27 -8.99 -0.71 4.24
CA LYS A 27 -7.77 0.10 4.17
C LYS A 27 -6.98 0.12 5.49
N LYS A 28 -7.64 0.01 6.63
CA LYS A 28 -6.98 -0.01 7.94
C LYS A 28 -6.64 -1.42 8.43
N PHE A 29 -6.99 -2.44 7.65
CA PHE A 29 -6.70 -3.83 7.98
C PHE A 29 -5.19 -4.03 8.23
N PRO A 30 -4.80 -4.71 9.32
CA PRO A 30 -3.41 -4.84 9.72
C PRO A 30 -2.69 -5.93 8.89
N TYR A 31 -2.41 -5.63 7.62
CA TYR A 31 -1.77 -6.56 6.68
C TYR A 31 -0.37 -7.01 7.13
N ILE A 32 0.39 -6.08 7.71
CA ILE A 32 1.76 -6.29 8.18
C ILE A 32 1.90 -5.85 9.64
N LYS A 33 3.02 -6.23 10.25
CA LYS A 33 3.52 -5.67 11.50
C LYS A 33 5.03 -5.50 11.41
N TYR A 34 5.60 -4.69 12.30
CA TYR A 34 7.04 -4.53 12.43
C TYR A 34 7.56 -5.37 13.60
N VAL A 35 8.65 -6.10 13.37
CA VAL A 35 9.31 -6.94 14.39
C VAL A 35 10.82 -6.75 14.37
N THR A 36 11.48 -7.22 15.42
CA THR A 36 12.91 -7.50 15.40
C THR A 36 13.12 -8.92 14.87
N ALA A 37 13.74 -9.06 13.70
CA ALA A 37 14.11 -10.35 13.12
C ALA A 37 15.53 -10.75 13.56
N TRP A 38 15.83 -12.05 13.51
CA TRP A 38 17.17 -12.59 13.81
C TRP A 38 17.72 -12.23 15.19
N LYS A 39 16.82 -12.01 16.16
CA LYS A 39 17.18 -11.59 17.52
C LYS A 39 18.26 -12.51 18.12
N GLY A 40 19.30 -11.90 18.69
CA GLY A 40 20.44 -12.61 19.31
C GLY A 40 21.50 -13.11 18.33
N THR A 41 21.54 -12.59 17.10
CA THR A 41 22.60 -12.89 16.12
C THR A 41 23.22 -11.63 15.54
N PRO A 42 24.40 -11.70 14.90
CA PRO A 42 24.95 -10.56 14.16
C PRO A 42 24.06 -10.03 13.03
N ALA A 43 23.05 -10.80 12.58
CA ALA A 43 22.08 -10.39 11.56
C ALA A 43 20.81 -9.74 12.16
N GLU A 44 20.77 -9.49 13.48
CA GLU A 44 19.62 -8.89 14.15
C GLU A 44 19.22 -7.58 13.46
N THR A 45 17.97 -7.52 12.99
CA THR A 45 17.45 -6.35 12.26
C THR A 45 16.14 -5.93 12.90
N LYS A 46 16.05 -4.65 13.29
CA LYS A 46 14.82 -4.03 13.79
C LYS A 46 13.97 -3.50 12.63
N ASP A 47 12.68 -3.27 12.87
CA ASP A 47 11.73 -2.68 11.90
C ASP A 47 11.50 -3.50 10.62
N VAL A 48 11.64 -4.81 10.72
CA VAL A 48 11.37 -5.73 9.62
C VAL A 48 9.86 -5.85 9.45
N ALA A 49 9.34 -5.42 8.29
CA ALA A 49 7.95 -5.64 7.92
C ALA A 49 7.71 -7.12 7.66
N VAL A 50 6.77 -7.73 8.38
CA VAL A 50 6.39 -9.14 8.22
C VAL A 50 4.88 -9.26 8.05
N PRO A 51 4.37 -10.32 7.38
CA PRO A 51 2.93 -10.56 7.31
C PRO A 51 2.31 -10.64 8.72
N ASN A 52 1.25 -9.88 8.96
CA ASN A 52 0.43 -9.97 10.18
C ASN A 52 -0.93 -10.64 9.91
N VAL A 53 -0.95 -11.43 8.84
CA VAL A 53 -2.12 -12.15 8.35
C VAL A 53 -1.73 -13.55 7.89
N TYR A 54 -2.68 -14.48 7.95
CA TYR A 54 -2.69 -15.68 7.12
C TYR A 54 -3.74 -15.53 6.03
N ILE A 55 -3.44 -16.00 4.82
CA ILE A 55 -4.39 -16.08 3.72
C ILE A 55 -5.03 -17.45 3.75
N VAL A 56 -6.33 -17.49 4.01
CA VAL A 56 -7.10 -18.72 4.18
C VAL A 56 -7.88 -19.01 2.91
N VAL A 57 -7.74 -20.22 2.39
CA VAL A 57 -8.50 -20.72 1.24
C VAL A 57 -9.15 -22.05 1.63
N GLY A 58 -10.43 -22.23 1.31
CA GLY A 58 -11.12 -23.48 1.57
C GLY A 58 -10.55 -24.64 0.74
N GLN A 59 -10.50 -25.85 1.31
CA GLN A 59 -9.97 -27.02 0.60
C GLN A 59 -10.74 -27.39 -0.70
N LYS A 60 -11.99 -26.92 -0.83
CA LYS A 60 -12.87 -27.16 -1.98
C LYS A 60 -13.01 -25.94 -2.89
N GLU A 61 -12.18 -24.93 -2.71
CA GLU A 61 -12.16 -23.77 -3.62
C GLU A 61 -11.62 -24.16 -4.99
N SER A 62 -12.13 -23.49 -6.03
CA SER A 62 -11.66 -23.70 -7.40
C SER A 62 -10.20 -23.23 -7.59
N PRO A 63 -9.44 -23.80 -8.53
CA PRO A 63 -8.06 -23.36 -8.84
C PRO A 63 -7.90 -21.86 -9.10
N GLU A 64 -8.92 -21.20 -9.67
CA GLU A 64 -8.94 -19.76 -9.95
C GLU A 64 -8.97 -18.92 -8.66
N VAL A 65 -9.67 -19.39 -7.64
CA VAL A 65 -9.70 -18.77 -6.30
C VAL A 65 -8.34 -18.94 -5.63
N LEU A 66 -7.74 -20.14 -5.71
CA LEU A 66 -6.39 -20.38 -5.19
C LEU A 66 -5.35 -19.49 -5.89
N THR A 67 -5.43 -19.34 -7.21
CA THR A 67 -4.57 -18.44 -8.00
C THR A 67 -4.74 -16.99 -7.56
N SER A 68 -5.98 -16.57 -7.28
CA SER A 68 -6.26 -15.22 -6.77
C SER A 68 -5.71 -15.01 -5.35
N ALA A 69 -5.76 -16.03 -4.50
CA ALA A 69 -5.13 -16.00 -3.18
C ALA A 69 -3.60 -15.92 -3.27
N ALA A 70 -2.98 -16.65 -4.20
CA ALA A 70 -1.55 -16.56 -4.49
C ALA A 70 -1.17 -15.16 -4.98
N LYS A 71 -2.02 -14.50 -5.79
CA LYS A 71 -1.81 -13.10 -6.20
C LYS A 71 -1.86 -12.12 -5.01
N VAL A 72 -2.80 -12.29 -4.09
CA VAL A 72 -2.86 -11.52 -2.83
C VAL A 72 -1.58 -11.74 -2.01
N ALA A 73 -1.14 -13.00 -1.87
CA ALA A 73 0.08 -13.37 -1.17
C ALA A 73 1.33 -12.74 -1.81
N PHE A 74 1.41 -12.75 -3.14
CA PHE A 74 2.50 -12.14 -3.90
C PHE A 74 2.64 -10.65 -3.57
N TYR A 75 1.55 -9.87 -3.68
CA TYR A 75 1.61 -8.44 -3.37
C TYR A 75 1.84 -8.14 -1.89
N LEU A 76 1.35 -8.99 -0.99
CA LEU A 76 1.69 -8.87 0.43
C LEU A 76 3.19 -9.12 0.65
N GLY A 77 3.77 -10.11 -0.02
CA GLY A 77 5.21 -10.38 -0.01
C GLY A 77 6.06 -9.21 -0.51
N GLN A 78 5.56 -8.44 -1.49
CA GLN A 78 6.21 -7.21 -1.95
C GLN A 78 6.19 -6.08 -0.91
N TRP A 79 5.32 -6.15 0.10
CA TRP A 79 5.31 -5.20 1.23
C TRP A 79 6.32 -5.57 2.32
N THR A 80 6.62 -6.85 2.45
CA THR A 80 7.34 -7.38 3.61
C THR A 80 8.84 -7.39 3.35
N ASP A 81 9.61 -7.00 4.36
CA ASP A 81 11.09 -7.06 4.35
C ASP A 81 11.58 -8.51 4.63
N GLY A 82 10.70 -9.37 5.16
CA GLY A 82 10.95 -10.79 5.39
C GLY A 82 9.74 -11.48 5.99
N ILE A 83 9.91 -12.74 6.41
CA ILE A 83 8.82 -13.55 7.01
C ILE A 83 8.90 -13.65 8.54
N GLY A 84 9.82 -12.89 9.17
CA GLY A 84 9.97 -12.85 10.63
C GLY A 84 10.69 -14.04 11.24
N LEU A 85 11.68 -14.61 10.53
CA LEU A 85 12.46 -15.73 11.04
C LEU A 85 13.32 -15.34 12.24
N SER A 86 13.54 -16.34 13.09
CA SER A 86 14.54 -16.35 14.15
C SER A 86 15.36 -17.63 14.04
N PRO A 87 16.59 -17.68 14.60
CA PRO A 87 17.39 -18.89 14.60
C PRO A 87 16.64 -20.10 15.19
N LYS A 88 15.83 -19.88 16.23
CA LYS A 88 14.99 -20.90 16.85
C LYS A 88 13.96 -21.46 15.87
N LEU A 89 13.22 -20.60 15.16
CA LEU A 89 12.23 -21.04 14.17
C LEU A 89 12.86 -21.84 13.03
N VAL A 90 14.03 -21.40 12.56
CA VAL A 90 14.77 -22.10 11.50
C VAL A 90 15.26 -23.46 11.99
N LYS A 91 15.88 -23.52 13.18
CA LYS A 91 16.36 -24.77 13.78
C LYS A 91 15.24 -25.79 13.99
N GLU A 92 14.04 -25.33 14.33
CA GLU A 92 12.86 -26.17 14.53
C GLU A 92 12.11 -26.49 13.23
N GLY A 93 12.57 -26.01 12.06
CA GLY A 93 11.88 -26.20 10.78
C GLY A 93 10.52 -25.47 10.69
N LYS A 94 10.24 -24.54 11.61
CA LYS A 94 8.95 -23.83 11.74
C LYS A 94 8.94 -22.56 10.90
N ILE A 95 9.13 -22.70 9.60
CA ILE A 95 8.99 -21.59 8.66
C ILE A 95 7.49 -21.26 8.53
N PRO A 96 7.04 -20.03 8.87
CA PRO A 96 5.62 -19.70 8.84
C PRO A 96 5.03 -19.82 7.44
N LYS A 97 3.89 -20.52 7.32
CA LYS A 97 3.08 -20.52 6.10
C LYS A 97 2.42 -19.15 5.92
N LEU A 98 2.25 -18.71 4.67
CA LEU A 98 1.46 -17.52 4.36
C LEU A 98 0.03 -17.87 3.92
N ILE A 99 -0.10 -18.92 3.10
CA ILE A 99 -1.38 -19.48 2.68
C ILE A 99 -1.63 -20.76 3.48
N ILE A 100 -2.82 -20.88 4.07
CA ILE A 100 -3.25 -22.04 4.86
C ILE A 100 -4.65 -22.48 4.42
N SER A 101 -5.01 -23.73 4.69
CA SER A 101 -6.39 -24.19 4.54
C SER A 101 -7.26 -23.70 5.69
N ASP A 102 -8.57 -23.61 5.46
CA ASP A 102 -9.56 -23.30 6.49
C ASP A 102 -9.51 -24.27 7.68
N LYS A 103 -9.22 -25.55 7.42
CA LYS A 103 -9.02 -26.58 8.46
C LYS A 103 -7.78 -26.37 9.34
N GLU A 104 -6.81 -25.57 8.91
CA GLU A 104 -5.59 -25.31 9.67
C GLU A 104 -5.69 -24.08 10.57
N VAL A 105 -6.75 -23.25 10.42
CA VAL A 105 -6.86 -21.93 11.07
C VAL A 105 -6.74 -22.00 12.59
N GLU A 106 -7.24 -23.05 13.22
CA GLU A 106 -7.14 -23.24 14.66
C GLU A 106 -5.71 -23.47 15.16
N LYS A 107 -4.79 -23.92 14.29
CA LYS A 107 -3.36 -24.06 14.60
C LYS A 107 -2.60 -22.72 14.55
N TYR A 108 -3.21 -21.69 13.96
CA TYR A 108 -2.57 -20.43 13.59
C TYR A 108 -3.34 -19.21 14.14
N LYS A 109 -3.28 -19.03 15.47
CA LYS A 109 -4.05 -17.99 16.18
C LYS A 109 -3.30 -16.66 16.38
N ASP A 110 -2.02 -16.57 15.96
CA ASP A 110 -1.14 -15.43 16.24
C ASP A 110 -1.29 -14.23 15.29
N ARG A 111 -2.20 -14.32 14.31
CA ARG A 111 -2.38 -13.32 13.24
C ARG A 111 -3.83 -13.17 12.84
N ASN A 112 -4.09 -12.09 12.12
CA ASN A 112 -5.38 -11.83 11.46
C ASN A 112 -5.55 -12.73 10.24
N LEU A 113 -6.75 -12.76 9.65
CA LEU A 113 -7.05 -13.66 8.54
C LEU A 113 -7.54 -12.87 7.31
N ILE A 114 -7.07 -13.24 6.13
CA ILE A 114 -7.70 -12.88 4.86
C ILE A 114 -8.32 -14.15 4.31
N VAL A 115 -9.64 -14.28 4.39
CA VAL A 115 -10.37 -15.47 3.95
C VAL A 115 -10.86 -15.23 2.54
N ILE A 116 -10.39 -16.04 1.59
CA ILE A 116 -10.69 -15.87 0.17
C ILE A 116 -11.52 -17.05 -0.32
N GLY A 117 -12.70 -16.73 -0.85
CA GLY A 117 -13.64 -17.70 -1.40
C GLY A 117 -14.94 -17.82 -0.62
N THR A 118 -15.79 -18.73 -1.08
CA THR A 118 -17.15 -18.98 -0.57
C THR A 118 -17.32 -20.37 0.05
N ASN A 119 -16.48 -21.32 -0.36
CA ASN A 119 -16.48 -22.72 0.04
C ASN A 119 -15.46 -22.96 1.16
N ASN A 120 -15.56 -22.16 2.22
CA ASN A 120 -14.72 -22.30 3.41
C ASN A 120 -15.58 -22.40 4.69
N GLU A 121 -15.06 -23.09 5.70
CA GLU A 121 -15.71 -23.28 7.00
C GLU A 121 -16.01 -21.96 7.71
N ILE A 122 -15.11 -20.98 7.64
CA ILE A 122 -15.26 -19.67 8.30
C ILE A 122 -16.45 -18.88 7.73
N VAL A 123 -16.61 -18.81 6.41
CA VAL A 123 -17.73 -18.10 5.76
C VAL A 123 -19.07 -18.72 6.16
N ARG A 124 -19.14 -20.06 6.23
CA ARG A 124 -20.33 -20.78 6.68
C ARG A 124 -20.64 -20.50 8.14
N GLU A 125 -19.64 -20.56 9.01
CA GLU A 125 -19.77 -20.30 10.44
C GLU A 125 -20.22 -18.85 10.73
N LEU A 126 -19.72 -17.88 9.95
CA LEU A 126 -20.13 -16.48 10.03
C LEU A 126 -21.52 -16.20 9.40
N GLY A 127 -22.18 -17.22 8.82
CA GLY A 127 -23.49 -17.08 8.19
C GLY A 127 -23.51 -16.11 7.01
N LEU A 128 -22.38 -15.90 6.33
CA LEU A 128 -22.25 -14.89 5.29
C LEU A 128 -22.86 -15.38 3.97
N LYS A 129 -23.68 -14.52 3.37
CA LYS A 129 -24.22 -14.70 2.01
C LYS A 129 -23.82 -13.50 1.17
N PHE A 130 -23.38 -13.74 -0.06
CA PHE A 130 -22.89 -12.70 -0.95
C PHE A 130 -23.87 -12.49 -2.11
N LYS A 131 -24.29 -11.24 -2.33
CA LYS A 131 -25.10 -10.85 -3.49
C LYS A 131 -24.26 -10.24 -4.62
N GLU A 132 -23.03 -9.85 -4.29
CA GLU A 132 -22.08 -9.19 -5.18
C GLU A 132 -20.63 -9.45 -4.69
N PRO A 133 -19.60 -9.12 -5.49
CA PRO A 133 -18.22 -9.18 -5.03
C PRO A 133 -18.06 -8.38 -3.73
N THR A 134 -17.39 -8.95 -2.72
CA THR A 134 -17.39 -8.40 -1.37
C THR A 134 -16.00 -8.38 -0.75
N LEU A 135 -15.65 -7.23 -0.15
CA LEU A 135 -14.54 -7.08 0.79
C LEU A 135 -15.09 -6.57 2.14
N LYS A 136 -15.15 -7.44 3.14
CA LYS A 136 -15.74 -7.10 4.45
C LYS A 136 -14.78 -7.47 5.57
N VAL A 137 -14.52 -6.52 6.47
CA VAL A 137 -13.83 -6.82 7.72
C VAL A 137 -14.86 -7.22 8.76
N VAL A 138 -14.61 -8.33 9.45
CA VAL A 138 -15.34 -8.75 10.65
C VAL A 138 -14.33 -8.98 11.75
N GLU A 139 -14.79 -8.93 13.00
CA GLU A 139 -13.98 -9.25 14.17
C GLU A 139 -14.56 -10.48 14.85
N LYS A 140 -13.70 -11.44 15.18
CA LYS A 140 -14.08 -12.67 15.86
C LYS A 140 -12.91 -13.18 16.70
N ASP A 141 -13.19 -13.55 17.94
CA ASP A 141 -12.21 -14.09 18.89
C ASP A 141 -10.95 -13.21 19.04
N GLY A 142 -11.14 -11.88 19.08
CA GLY A 142 -10.05 -10.90 19.16
C GLY A 142 -9.18 -10.78 17.89
N ARG A 143 -9.56 -11.42 16.78
CA ARG A 143 -8.89 -11.37 15.49
C ARG A 143 -9.73 -10.62 14.47
N LYS A 144 -9.08 -9.80 13.64
CA LYS A 144 -9.71 -9.24 12.44
C LYS A 144 -9.67 -10.26 11.30
N ILE A 145 -10.78 -10.39 10.60
CA ILE A 145 -10.95 -11.28 9.46
C ILE A 145 -11.43 -10.45 8.28
N LEU A 146 -10.62 -10.37 7.23
CA LEU A 146 -10.98 -9.77 5.96
C LEU A 146 -11.55 -10.85 5.04
N ILE A 147 -12.86 -10.82 4.84
CA ILE A 147 -13.57 -11.70 3.93
C ILE A 147 -13.47 -11.14 2.51
N VAL A 148 -13.03 -11.99 1.58
CA VAL A 148 -12.95 -11.76 0.15
C VAL A 148 -13.88 -12.76 -0.55
N GLY A 149 -15.11 -12.33 -0.78
CA GLY A 149 -16.21 -13.20 -1.24
C GLY A 149 -16.90 -12.70 -2.49
N GLY A 150 -17.90 -13.44 -2.93
CA GLY A 150 -18.75 -13.17 -4.09
C GLY A 150 -19.83 -14.24 -4.20
N LYS A 151 -20.80 -14.09 -5.09
CA LYS A 151 -21.84 -15.12 -5.26
C LYS A 151 -21.33 -16.40 -5.93
N ASP A 152 -20.24 -16.29 -6.68
CA ASP A 152 -19.62 -17.34 -7.50
C ASP A 152 -18.10 -17.11 -7.62
N THR A 153 -17.38 -18.08 -8.21
CA THR A 153 -15.93 -18.00 -8.44
C THR A 153 -15.53 -16.72 -9.17
N LYS A 154 -16.29 -16.26 -10.16
CA LYS A 154 -15.97 -15.07 -10.95
C LYS A 154 -16.00 -13.81 -10.08
N GLU A 155 -16.99 -13.69 -9.21
CA GLU A 155 -17.09 -12.58 -8.27
C GLU A 155 -16.02 -12.62 -7.18
N VAL A 156 -15.66 -13.81 -6.66
CA VAL A 156 -14.53 -13.96 -5.73
C VAL A 156 -13.22 -13.51 -6.37
N VAL A 157 -12.93 -13.99 -7.59
CA VAL A 157 -11.72 -13.61 -8.35
C VAL A 157 -11.67 -12.10 -8.57
N LYS A 158 -12.82 -11.47 -8.84
CA LYS A 158 -12.94 -10.02 -9.00
C LYS A 158 -12.66 -9.28 -7.68
N ALA A 159 -13.22 -9.72 -6.56
CA ALA A 159 -12.96 -9.13 -5.24
C ALA A 159 -11.49 -9.29 -4.82
N ALA A 160 -10.92 -10.47 -5.01
CA ALA A 160 -9.52 -10.77 -4.71
C ALA A 160 -8.55 -9.97 -5.57
N SER A 161 -8.85 -9.81 -6.87
CA SER A 161 -8.07 -8.94 -7.77
C SER A 161 -8.15 -7.48 -7.33
N PHE A 162 -9.31 -7.00 -6.90
CA PHE A 162 -9.43 -5.64 -6.36
C PHE A 162 -8.59 -5.47 -5.10
N LEU A 163 -8.65 -6.41 -4.15
CA LEU A 163 -7.82 -6.38 -2.94
C LEU A 163 -6.32 -6.35 -3.28
N ALA A 164 -5.87 -7.27 -4.14
CA ALA A 164 -4.49 -7.35 -4.59
C ALA A 164 -4.03 -6.06 -5.29
N ASP A 165 -4.70 -5.69 -6.39
CA ASP A 165 -4.23 -4.67 -7.31
C ASP A 165 -4.53 -3.25 -6.85
N ARG A 166 -5.65 -3.03 -6.15
CA ARG A 166 -6.14 -1.68 -5.81
C ARG A 166 -5.94 -1.31 -4.34
N VAL A 167 -5.76 -2.30 -3.46
CA VAL A 167 -5.54 -2.06 -2.03
C VAL A 167 -4.11 -2.36 -1.64
N ILE A 168 -3.69 -3.63 -1.68
CA ILE A 168 -2.38 -4.07 -1.19
C ILE A 168 -1.26 -3.48 -2.06
N SER A 169 -1.30 -3.71 -3.38
CA SER A 169 -0.28 -3.21 -4.30
C SER A 169 -0.11 -1.68 -4.22
N PHE A 170 -1.22 -0.93 -4.11
CA PHE A 170 -1.17 0.52 -3.90
C PHE A 170 -0.54 0.92 -2.57
N LYS A 171 -0.80 0.18 -1.48
CA LYS A 171 -0.17 0.44 -0.18
C LYS A 171 1.33 0.18 -0.23
N VAL A 172 1.76 -0.93 -0.85
CA VAL A 172 3.18 -1.24 -1.08
C VAL A 172 3.87 -0.08 -1.78
N GLY A 173 3.35 0.33 -2.93
CA GLY A 173 3.94 1.43 -3.70
C GLY A 173 3.94 2.75 -2.94
N ALA A 174 2.85 3.08 -2.22
CA ALA A 174 2.76 4.31 -1.46
C ALA A 174 3.75 4.35 -0.28
N TYR A 175 3.88 3.26 0.49
CA TYR A 175 4.80 3.22 1.63
C TYR A 175 6.26 3.11 1.20
N ASN A 176 6.58 2.38 0.13
CA ASN A 176 7.92 2.38 -0.44
C ASN A 176 8.32 3.79 -0.91
N THR A 177 7.44 4.48 -1.64
CA THR A 177 7.66 5.89 -2.01
C THR A 177 7.87 6.75 -0.75
N PHE A 178 6.99 6.62 0.25
CA PHE A 178 7.03 7.40 1.49
C PHE A 178 8.36 7.24 2.24
N PHE A 179 8.80 5.99 2.46
CA PHE A 179 10.05 5.70 3.17
C PHE A 179 11.30 6.06 2.35
N ASN A 180 11.30 5.84 1.04
CA ASN A 180 12.46 6.15 0.22
C ASN A 180 12.61 7.65 0.00
N TRP A 181 11.52 8.41 0.01
CA TRP A 181 11.57 9.86 -0.10
C TRP A 181 12.32 10.52 1.06
N VAL A 182 12.08 10.08 2.31
CA VAL A 182 12.86 10.55 3.47
C VAL A 182 14.32 10.09 3.43
N ARG A 183 14.61 8.88 2.91
CA ARG A 183 16.00 8.42 2.69
C ARG A 183 16.74 9.32 1.72
N VAL A 184 16.11 9.68 0.59
CA VAL A 184 16.68 10.62 -0.38
C VAL A 184 17.02 11.95 0.28
N ARG A 185 16.15 12.48 1.16
CA ARG A 185 16.48 13.69 1.92
C ARG A 185 17.71 13.50 2.80
N GLY A 186 17.74 12.42 3.57
CA GLY A 186 18.85 12.10 4.46
C GLY A 186 20.18 11.97 3.73
N MET A 187 20.17 11.29 2.58
CA MET A 187 21.34 11.13 1.70
C MET A 187 21.83 12.48 1.15
N ILE A 188 20.91 13.36 0.70
CA ILE A 188 21.27 14.73 0.27
C ILE A 188 21.94 15.52 1.40
N GLU A 189 21.43 15.41 2.64
CA GLU A 189 22.01 16.15 3.77
C GLU A 189 23.44 15.70 4.09
N HIS A 190 23.75 14.43 3.87
CA HIS A 190 25.06 13.82 4.13
C HIS A 190 25.98 13.77 2.90
N GLY A 191 25.63 14.45 1.81
CA GLY A 191 26.46 14.48 0.59
C GLY A 191 26.53 13.15 -0.16
N ASN A 192 25.66 12.17 0.15
CA ASN A 192 25.59 10.90 -0.57
C ASN A 192 24.69 11.04 -1.81
N TYR A 193 25.17 11.78 -2.81
CA TYR A 193 24.38 12.10 -4.00
C TYR A 193 24.15 10.90 -4.92
N GLU A 194 25.12 10.00 -5.02
CA GLU A 194 25.01 8.74 -5.79
C GLU A 194 23.90 7.86 -5.22
N GLY A 195 23.93 7.59 -3.90
CA GLY A 195 22.89 6.82 -3.24
C GLY A 195 21.51 7.48 -3.31
N ALA A 196 21.45 8.82 -3.22
CA ALA A 196 20.21 9.56 -3.42
C ALA A 196 19.68 9.42 -4.86
N TYR A 197 20.55 9.46 -5.85
CA TYR A 197 20.21 9.31 -7.27
C TYR A 197 19.70 7.90 -7.58
N ASP A 198 20.39 6.88 -7.08
CA ASP A 198 20.00 5.48 -7.25
C ASP A 198 18.65 5.20 -6.59
N MET A 199 18.45 5.69 -5.36
CA MET A 199 17.18 5.55 -4.64
C MET A 199 16.03 6.29 -5.33
N LEU A 200 16.32 7.46 -5.91
CA LEU A 200 15.35 8.24 -6.66
C LEU A 200 14.94 7.52 -7.94
N THR A 201 15.89 6.94 -8.66
CA THR A 201 15.66 6.34 -9.98
C THR A 201 15.27 4.86 -9.96
N ASP A 202 15.46 4.13 -8.85
CA ASP A 202 14.94 2.76 -8.70
C ASP A 202 13.41 2.77 -8.77
N SER A 203 12.86 1.94 -9.66
CA SER A 203 11.42 1.75 -9.83
C SER A 203 10.70 1.21 -8.59
N ARG A 204 11.43 0.63 -7.63
CA ARG A 204 10.98 0.18 -6.30
C ARG A 204 11.27 1.22 -5.20
N GLY A 205 12.05 2.24 -5.53
CA GLY A 205 12.44 3.35 -4.68
C GLY A 205 11.32 4.39 -4.55
N VAL A 206 11.66 5.65 -4.82
CA VAL A 206 10.71 6.76 -4.78
C VAL A 206 9.57 6.58 -5.79
N HIS A 207 9.82 5.93 -6.93
CA HIS A 207 8.82 5.74 -7.99
C HIS A 207 7.91 4.52 -7.81
N ALA A 208 7.97 3.81 -6.68
CA ALA A 208 7.17 2.60 -6.44
C ALA A 208 5.65 2.83 -6.62
N CYS A 209 5.14 3.99 -6.21
CA CYS A 209 3.74 4.35 -6.44
C CYS A 209 3.39 4.59 -7.93
N GLY A 210 4.36 4.87 -8.79
CA GLY A 210 4.18 5.15 -10.22
C GLY A 210 3.58 3.96 -10.98
N ARG A 211 3.98 2.73 -10.65
CA ARG A 211 3.38 1.50 -11.19
C ARG A 211 1.88 1.45 -10.91
N ASN A 212 1.47 1.79 -9.69
CA ASN A 212 0.06 1.82 -9.31
C ASN A 212 -0.69 3.02 -9.92
N MET A 213 -0.01 4.15 -10.12
CA MET A 213 -0.59 5.29 -10.84
C MET A 213 -0.88 4.97 -12.30
N SER A 214 -0.14 4.05 -12.94
CA SER A 214 -0.50 3.57 -14.28
C SER A 214 -1.91 2.95 -14.31
N LEU A 215 -2.32 2.25 -13.24
CA LEU A 215 -3.67 1.70 -13.11
C LEU A 215 -4.75 2.79 -12.93
N ALA A 216 -4.35 4.02 -12.61
CA ALA A 216 -5.21 5.19 -12.53
C ALA A 216 -5.13 6.06 -13.80
N ALA A 217 -4.29 5.74 -14.79
CA ALA A 217 -4.08 6.56 -15.98
C ALA A 217 -5.37 6.94 -16.73
N PRO A 218 -6.37 6.04 -16.90
CA PRO A 218 -7.64 6.44 -17.52
C PRO A 218 -8.40 7.52 -16.74
N MET A 219 -8.30 7.52 -15.41
CA MET A 219 -8.86 8.58 -14.57
C MET A 219 -8.03 9.86 -14.70
N MET A 220 -6.71 9.74 -14.80
CA MET A 220 -5.81 10.89 -14.98
C MET A 220 -6.09 11.69 -16.25
N ALA A 221 -6.52 11.03 -17.33
CA ALA A 221 -6.92 11.70 -18.56
C ALA A 221 -8.09 12.67 -18.35
N LYS A 222 -8.99 12.34 -17.41
CA LYS A 222 -10.17 13.14 -17.03
C LYS A 222 -9.89 14.13 -15.90
N PHE A 223 -8.65 14.22 -15.41
CA PHE A 223 -8.33 15.16 -14.35
C PHE A 223 -8.54 16.62 -14.79
N PRO A 224 -9.03 17.49 -13.88
CA PRO A 224 -9.08 18.91 -14.10
C PRO A 224 -7.70 19.51 -14.47
N PRO A 225 -7.65 20.62 -15.25
CA PRO A 225 -6.40 21.25 -15.67
C PRO A 225 -5.42 21.57 -14.53
N GLU A 226 -5.93 22.00 -13.37
CA GLU A 226 -5.14 22.32 -12.19
C GLU A 226 -4.44 21.10 -11.60
N VAL A 227 -5.11 19.94 -11.58
CA VAL A 227 -4.50 18.67 -11.15
C VAL A 227 -3.43 18.25 -12.16
N LYS A 228 -3.71 18.36 -13.46
CA LYS A 228 -2.74 18.08 -14.52
C LYS A 228 -1.48 18.96 -14.39
N LYS A 229 -1.64 20.24 -14.03
CA LYS A 229 -0.52 21.16 -13.76
C LYS A 229 0.34 20.69 -12.59
N VAL A 230 -0.27 20.28 -11.47
CA VAL A 230 0.45 19.74 -10.30
C VAL A 230 1.20 18.46 -10.66
N VAL A 231 0.56 17.51 -11.35
CA VAL A 231 1.21 16.25 -11.78
C VAL A 231 2.37 16.52 -12.74
N LYS A 232 2.21 17.45 -13.70
CA LYS A 232 3.28 17.85 -14.62
C LYS A 232 4.46 18.49 -13.87
N LYS A 233 4.19 19.38 -12.90
CA LYS A 233 5.22 19.97 -12.04
C LYS A 233 5.98 18.89 -11.27
N ARG A 234 5.25 18.01 -10.57
CA ARG A 234 5.83 16.88 -9.82
C ARG A 234 6.76 16.06 -10.71
N ASN A 235 6.27 15.61 -11.85
CA ASN A 235 7.03 14.75 -12.77
C ASN A 235 8.28 15.44 -13.29
N LYS A 236 8.20 16.74 -13.63
CA LYS A 236 9.37 17.51 -14.06
C LYS A 236 10.45 17.54 -12.97
N ILE A 237 10.05 17.79 -11.73
CA ILE A 237 10.98 17.80 -10.60
C ILE A 237 11.59 16.41 -10.40
N MET A 238 10.75 15.38 -10.27
CA MET A 238 11.20 14.04 -9.88
C MET A 238 12.00 13.32 -10.96
N TYR A 239 11.67 13.50 -12.25
CA TYR A 239 12.31 12.75 -13.34
C TYR A 239 13.41 13.53 -14.07
N VAL A 240 13.50 14.85 -13.88
CA VAL A 240 14.44 15.70 -14.64
C VAL A 240 15.28 16.56 -13.70
N GLU A 241 14.63 17.45 -12.95
CA GLU A 241 15.37 18.53 -12.25
C GLU A 241 16.12 18.02 -11.02
N LEU A 242 15.49 17.19 -10.17
CA LEU A 242 16.12 16.63 -8.98
C LEU A 242 17.23 15.62 -9.35
N PRO A 243 17.04 14.67 -10.27
CA PRO A 243 18.12 13.81 -10.74
C PRO A 243 19.32 14.60 -11.28
N LYS A 244 19.07 15.70 -12.01
CA LYS A 244 20.14 16.60 -12.50
C LYS A 244 20.88 17.28 -11.35
N ALA A 245 20.15 17.81 -10.36
CA ALA A 245 20.77 18.46 -9.21
C ALA A 245 21.62 17.50 -8.36
N LEU A 246 21.22 16.23 -8.26
CA LEU A 246 22.00 15.18 -7.60
C LEU A 246 23.30 14.87 -8.36
N LYS A 247 23.24 14.72 -9.70
CA LYS A 247 24.43 14.53 -10.54
C LYS A 247 25.39 15.72 -10.51
N GLU A 248 24.87 16.93 -10.36
CA GLU A 248 25.65 18.16 -10.19
C GLU A 248 26.17 18.35 -8.76
N GLU A 249 25.89 17.41 -7.84
CA GLU A 249 26.23 17.48 -6.41
C GLU A 249 25.79 18.79 -5.72
N ASN A 250 24.74 19.42 -6.25
CA ASN A 250 24.27 20.72 -5.78
C ASN A 250 23.29 20.52 -4.62
N LYS A 251 23.83 20.47 -3.39
CA LYS A 251 23.06 20.27 -2.15
C LYS A 251 21.82 21.16 -2.05
N GLU A 252 21.99 22.48 -2.17
CA GLU A 252 20.90 23.44 -1.95
C GLU A 252 19.81 23.33 -3.01
N LYS A 253 20.19 23.13 -4.28
CA LYS A 253 19.25 22.88 -5.37
C LYS A 253 18.51 21.56 -5.19
N ALA A 254 19.22 20.48 -4.82
CA ALA A 254 18.61 19.18 -4.57
C ALA A 254 17.62 19.24 -3.38
N LYS A 255 18.01 19.88 -2.28
CA LYS A 255 17.14 20.12 -1.10
C LYS A 255 15.88 20.89 -1.49
N LYS A 256 16.02 21.97 -2.25
CA LYS A 256 14.89 22.78 -2.74
C LYS A 256 13.96 21.97 -3.65
N LEU A 257 14.50 21.22 -4.60
CA LEU A 257 13.71 20.42 -5.52
C LEU A 257 13.00 19.25 -4.83
N TRP A 258 13.68 18.54 -3.93
CA TRP A 258 13.05 17.53 -3.07
C TRP A 258 11.85 18.12 -2.31
N ARG A 259 12.08 19.30 -1.74
CA ARG A 259 11.08 20.03 -0.97
C ARG A 259 9.87 20.45 -1.83
N GLU A 260 10.10 20.94 -3.05
CA GLU A 260 9.04 21.27 -4.00
C GLU A 260 8.25 20.04 -4.48
N ALA A 261 8.92 18.91 -4.71
CA ALA A 261 8.23 17.67 -5.05
C ALA A 261 7.35 17.18 -3.89
N MET A 262 7.81 17.28 -2.63
CA MET A 262 6.99 16.95 -1.46
C MET A 262 5.70 17.77 -1.44
N ILE A 263 5.78 19.08 -1.66
CA ILE A 263 4.61 19.96 -1.76
C ILE A 263 3.61 19.43 -2.78
N THR A 264 4.06 19.03 -3.98
CA THR A 264 3.14 18.51 -5.01
C THR A 264 2.44 17.20 -4.60
N CYS A 265 3.09 16.36 -3.78
CA CYS A 265 2.47 15.19 -3.18
C CYS A 265 1.37 15.61 -2.20
N PHE A 266 1.63 16.60 -1.36
CA PHE A 266 0.64 17.15 -0.42
C PHE A 266 -0.55 17.79 -1.13
N GLN A 267 -0.32 18.52 -2.21
CA GLN A 267 -1.39 19.07 -3.04
C GLN A 267 -2.35 17.96 -3.50
N CYS A 268 -1.82 16.83 -3.96
CA CYS A 268 -2.65 15.70 -4.41
C CYS A 268 -3.36 14.97 -3.25
N HIS A 269 -2.68 14.77 -2.12
CA HIS A 269 -3.17 13.93 -1.02
C HIS A 269 -4.05 14.66 0.00
N HIS A 270 -3.82 15.97 0.17
CA HIS A 270 -4.54 16.84 1.10
C HIS A 270 -5.44 17.86 0.40
N GLY A 271 -5.36 18.00 -0.93
CA GLY A 271 -6.21 18.92 -1.69
C GLY A 271 -5.80 20.39 -1.54
N ILE A 272 -4.49 20.66 -1.44
CA ILE A 272 -3.97 22.03 -1.29
C ILE A 272 -3.99 22.72 -2.66
N GLY A 273 -5.00 23.58 -2.88
CA GLY A 273 -5.17 24.34 -4.12
C GLY A 273 -5.64 23.53 -5.33
N ILE A 274 -6.00 22.25 -5.14
CA ILE A 274 -6.61 21.36 -6.15
C ILE A 274 -7.60 20.42 -5.46
N PRO A 275 -8.55 19.78 -6.18
CA PRO A 275 -9.38 18.72 -5.61
C PRO A 275 -8.52 17.60 -5.01
N LYS A 276 -8.89 17.15 -3.80
CA LYS A 276 -8.19 16.06 -3.12
C LYS A 276 -8.35 14.75 -3.90
N MET A 277 -7.26 14.24 -4.45
CA MET A 277 -7.28 13.09 -5.36
C MET A 277 -7.37 11.76 -4.60
N ARG A 278 -6.61 11.63 -3.51
CA ARG A 278 -6.60 10.43 -2.67
C ARG A 278 -6.10 10.77 -1.28
N LYS A 279 -6.89 10.53 -0.23
CA LYS A 279 -6.38 10.63 1.14
C LYS A 279 -5.20 9.67 1.32
N PHE A 280 -4.05 10.20 1.74
CA PHE A 280 -2.95 9.43 2.28
C PHE A 280 -2.83 9.78 3.76
N GLU A 281 -3.03 8.78 4.60
CA GLU A 281 -2.98 8.90 6.05
C GLU A 281 -2.32 7.59 6.51
N PRO A 282 -0.99 7.59 6.72
CA PRO A 282 -0.29 6.39 7.15
C PRO A 282 -0.82 5.95 8.52
N LEU A 283 -0.83 4.64 8.76
CA LEU A 283 -1.09 4.11 10.09
C LEU A 283 0.01 4.58 11.06
N ALA A 284 -0.29 4.65 12.36
CA ALA A 284 0.64 5.17 13.37
C ALA A 284 1.99 4.43 13.36
N ASP A 285 1.98 3.09 13.23
CA ASP A 285 3.18 2.26 13.12
C ASP A 285 4.03 2.55 11.87
N ILE A 286 3.38 2.79 10.73
CA ILE A 286 4.00 3.22 9.47
C ILE A 286 4.64 4.60 9.65
N HIS A 287 3.92 5.54 10.25
CA HIS A 287 4.43 6.87 10.53
C HIS A 287 5.64 6.82 11.48
N SER A 288 5.57 6.02 12.54
CA SER A 288 6.68 5.79 13.45
C SER A 288 7.90 5.18 12.77
N LYS A 289 7.73 4.25 11.80
CA LYS A 289 8.86 3.77 10.96
C LYS A 289 9.46 4.90 10.13
N HIS A 290 8.64 5.76 9.53
CA HIS A 290 9.13 6.94 8.79
C HIS A 290 9.97 7.86 9.68
N GLN A 291 9.51 8.15 10.90
CA GLN A 291 10.28 8.95 11.86
C GLN A 291 11.60 8.28 12.25
N ARG A 292 11.61 6.95 12.47
CA ARG A 292 12.87 6.23 12.75
C ARG A 292 13.85 6.28 11.58
N ILE A 293 13.37 6.25 10.34
CA ILE A 293 14.23 6.45 9.16
C ILE A 293 14.78 7.87 9.15
N ALA A 294 13.96 8.89 9.40
CA ALA A 294 14.39 10.29 9.48
C ALA A 294 15.49 10.47 10.55
N ASN A 295 15.28 9.92 11.75
CA ASN A 295 16.22 10.01 12.86
C ASN A 295 17.59 9.37 12.55
N LYS A 296 17.64 8.31 11.73
CA LYS A 296 18.92 7.70 11.30
C LYS A 296 19.79 8.66 10.48
N TYR A 297 19.19 9.68 9.89
CA TYR A 297 19.87 10.77 9.17
C TYR A 297 19.87 12.08 9.98
N GLY A 298 19.58 12.05 11.28
CA GLY A 298 19.50 13.26 12.10
C GLY A 298 18.39 14.24 11.70
N LEU A 299 17.36 13.78 10.97
CA LEU A 299 16.23 14.60 10.54
C LEU A 299 15.06 14.53 11.54
N SER A 300 14.30 15.60 11.60
CA SER A 300 13.09 15.77 12.41
C SER A 300 11.82 15.89 11.55
N CYS A 301 10.66 15.97 12.20
CA CYS A 301 9.39 16.29 11.53
C CYS A 301 9.49 17.62 10.75
N LYS A 302 10.19 18.64 11.30
CA LYS A 302 10.32 19.99 10.69
C LYS A 302 11.09 19.98 9.37
N ASP A 303 11.98 19.00 9.18
CA ASP A 303 12.72 18.82 7.91
C ASP A 303 11.81 18.33 6.77
N CYS A 304 10.75 17.62 7.13
CA CYS A 304 9.78 17.05 6.19
C CYS A 304 8.50 17.89 6.07
N HIS A 305 8.07 18.53 7.16
CA HIS A 305 6.83 19.27 7.31
C HIS A 305 7.12 20.70 7.76
N TYR A 306 7.01 21.64 6.83
CA TYR A 306 7.17 23.07 7.10
C TYR A 306 6.29 23.88 6.13
N GLY A 307 5.90 25.08 6.55
CA GLY A 307 5.05 25.99 5.77
C GLY A 307 3.73 25.33 5.35
N ILE A 308 3.44 25.30 4.05
CA ILE A 308 2.16 24.74 3.53
C ILE A 308 1.99 23.23 3.75
N THR A 309 3.05 22.52 4.14
CA THR A 309 3.00 21.08 4.47
C THR A 309 2.97 20.80 5.97
N GLU A 310 2.99 21.86 6.78
CA GLU A 310 2.83 21.78 8.22
C GLU A 310 1.42 21.29 8.52
N TYR A 311 1.31 20.06 9.01
CA TYR A 311 0.06 19.51 9.45
C TYR A 311 0.03 19.58 10.98
N ARG A 312 -0.83 20.43 11.52
CA ARG A 312 -1.12 20.50 12.96
C ARG A 312 -1.61 19.12 13.41
N GLY A 313 -0.79 18.41 14.18
CA GLY A 313 -1.00 17.01 14.57
C GLY A 313 0.28 16.16 14.62
N TYR A 314 1.38 16.63 14.01
CA TYR A 314 2.73 16.08 14.17
C TYR A 314 3.63 16.98 15.03
N GLU A 315 3.02 17.69 16.00
CA GLU A 315 3.80 18.41 17.01
C GLU A 315 4.65 17.39 17.78
N GLU A 316 5.92 17.75 17.99
CA GLU A 316 6.99 16.91 18.52
C GLU A 316 6.51 16.10 19.75
N GLY A 317 6.31 14.78 19.59
CA GLY A 317 6.08 13.89 20.75
C GLY A 317 4.86 12.97 20.74
N THR A 318 4.11 12.81 19.65
CA THR A 318 3.08 11.73 19.58
C THR A 318 3.71 10.36 19.31
N THR A 319 4.59 9.92 20.20
CA THR A 319 4.71 8.50 20.54
C THR A 319 3.54 8.18 21.47
N GLU A 320 2.43 7.71 20.93
CA GLU A 320 1.50 6.93 21.74
C GLU A 320 2.27 5.70 22.24
N GLN A 321 2.31 5.55 23.56
CA GLN A 321 2.68 4.34 24.28
C GLN A 321 1.76 3.18 23.88
#